data_AF-A0AAD5T4Z4-F1
#
_entry.id   AF-A0AAD5T4Z4-F1
#
_cell.length_a   1.000
_cell.length_b   1.000
_cell.length_c   1.000
_cell.angle_alpha   90.00
_cell.angle_beta   90.00
_cell.angle_gamma   90.00
#
_symmetry.space_group_name_H-M   'P 1'
#
loop_
_entity.id
_entity.type
_entity.pdbx_description
1 polymer ?
#
loop_
_entity_poly.entity_id
_entity_poly.type
_entity_poly.pdbx_seq_one_letter_code
_entity_poly.pdbx_strand_id
1 'polypeptide(L)'
;MSAYTKITKPIGQVPDELELQVAQAIFDLEQNAELKSDLRGLQFTNAKEIEIGHGKKAVVIFVPVPLLKAFHKVQTRLVRELEKKFSDRHVLIIAQRRIMRKPTRRARVTQMRPRSRTLTSVHEKILEDLVFPTEIVGKRTKVRVDGGKLIKVFLDRKDHTALEYKLDTFSATYKKITGKDVVFEFPVASAQE
;
A
#
# COMPACT_ATOMS: atom_id res chain seq x y z
N MET A 1 5.76 24.64 12.21
CA MET A 1 6.05 23.29 11.67
C MET A 1 6.13 23.41 10.16
N SER A 2 7.07 22.72 9.51
CA SER A 2 7.28 22.79 8.05
C SER A 2 6.84 21.47 7.42
N ALA A 3 6.45 21.47 6.14
CA ALA A 3 6.04 20.26 5.41
C ALA A 3 7.09 19.14 5.49
N TYR A 4 8.38 19.49 5.56
CA TYR A 4 9.49 18.54 5.73
C TYR A 4 9.37 17.65 6.97
N THR A 5 8.66 18.08 8.03
CA THR A 5 8.50 17.25 9.23
C THR A 5 7.64 16.02 9.00
N LYS A 6 6.86 16.00 7.90
CA LYS A 6 6.05 14.84 7.48
C LYS A 6 6.85 13.78 6.74
N ILE A 7 8.07 14.09 6.31
CA ILE A 7 8.94 13.18 5.55
C ILE A 7 10.02 12.60 6.47
N THR A 8 10.20 11.29 6.43
CA THR A 8 11.28 10.58 7.13
C THR A 8 12.12 9.77 6.17
N LYS A 9 13.25 10.34 5.76
CA LYS A 9 14.19 9.66 4.86
C LYS A 9 15.30 8.95 5.63
N PRO A 10 15.81 7.82 5.11
CA PRO A 10 17.07 7.28 5.58
C PRO A 10 18.21 8.28 5.35
N ILE A 11 19.24 8.20 6.18
CA ILE A 11 20.38 9.11 6.19
C ILE A 11 21.00 9.21 4.78
N GLY A 12 21.17 10.45 4.30
CA GLY A 12 21.81 10.75 3.01
C GLY A 12 20.88 10.77 1.80
N GLN A 13 19.57 10.57 1.97
CA GLN A 13 18.60 10.72 0.87
C GLN A 13 17.84 12.04 0.95
N VAL A 14 17.80 12.76 -0.18
CA VAL A 14 17.01 13.99 -0.34
C VAL A 14 15.59 13.62 -0.79
N PRO A 15 14.55 14.33 -0.32
CA PRO A 15 13.18 14.14 -0.80
C PRO A 15 13.04 14.49 -2.28
N ASP A 16 12.24 13.70 -2.99
CA ASP A 16 11.89 13.95 -4.39
C ASP A 16 10.76 14.99 -4.52
N GLU A 17 10.57 15.57 -5.71
CA GLU A 17 9.54 16.60 -5.94
C GLU A 17 8.14 16.11 -5.59
N LEU A 18 7.80 14.87 -5.97
CA LEU A 18 6.53 14.24 -5.63
C LEU A 18 6.37 14.06 -4.12
N GLU A 19 7.44 13.76 -3.40
CA GLU A 19 7.41 13.59 -1.95
C GLU A 19 7.20 14.93 -1.25
N LEU A 20 7.81 16.00 -1.77
CA LEU A 20 7.56 17.36 -1.29
C LEU A 20 6.09 17.77 -1.51
N GLN A 21 5.51 17.44 -2.67
CA GLN A 21 4.08 17.69 -2.94
C GLN A 21 3.17 16.93 -1.98
N VAL A 22 3.43 15.63 -1.75
CA VAL A 22 2.66 14.81 -0.80
C VAL A 22 2.82 15.35 0.62
N ALA A 23 4.02 15.76 1.01
CA ALA A 23 4.28 16.32 2.33
C ALA A 23 3.55 17.65 2.56
N GLN A 24 3.58 18.54 1.57
CA GLN A 24 2.83 19.78 1.60
C GLN A 24 1.33 19.50 1.71
N ALA A 25 0.82 18.57 0.90
CA ALA A 25 -0.59 18.19 0.92
C ALA A 25 -1.05 17.70 2.30
N ILE A 26 -0.27 16.83 2.95
CA ILE A 26 -0.54 16.32 4.31
C ILE A 26 -0.40 17.44 5.36
N PHE A 27 0.57 18.33 5.21
CA PHE A 27 0.77 19.45 6.12
C PHE A 27 -0.40 20.44 6.11
N ASP A 28 -0.93 20.76 4.92
CA ASP A 28 -2.11 21.62 4.82
C ASP A 28 -3.34 20.95 5.46
N LEU A 29 -3.48 19.63 5.30
CA LEU A 29 -4.58 18.86 5.92
C LEU A 29 -4.47 18.83 7.45
N GLU A 30 -3.25 18.86 8.00
CA GLU A 30 -3.03 19.00 9.45
C GLU A 30 -3.45 20.39 9.97
N GLN A 31 -3.46 21.43 9.13
CA GLN A 31 -3.98 22.75 9.54
C GLN A 31 -5.50 22.77 9.66
N ASN A 32 -6.20 21.81 9.04
CA ASN A 32 -7.64 21.65 9.19
C ASN A 32 -7.98 21.06 10.57
N ALA A 33 -8.94 21.67 11.27
CA ALA A 33 -9.25 21.36 12.67
C ALA A 33 -9.66 19.89 12.90
N GLU A 34 -10.33 19.26 11.94
CA GLU A 34 -10.85 17.89 12.09
C GLU A 34 -9.78 16.79 12.03
N LEU A 35 -8.72 16.99 11.23
CA LEU A 35 -7.67 15.98 11.00
C LEU A 35 -6.38 16.27 11.78
N LYS A 36 -6.30 17.43 12.42
CA LYS A 36 -5.11 17.91 13.11
C LYS A 36 -4.61 16.94 14.17
N SER A 37 -5.48 16.43 15.04
CA SER A 37 -5.07 15.51 16.12
C SER A 37 -4.51 14.20 15.58
N ASP A 38 -5.12 13.67 14.52
CA ASP A 38 -4.81 12.36 13.96
C ASP A 38 -3.56 12.41 13.07
N LEU A 39 -3.33 13.52 12.36
CA LEU A 39 -2.17 13.71 11.49
C LEU A 39 -0.93 14.21 12.24
N ARG A 40 -1.09 14.69 13.48
CA ARG A 40 0.04 15.17 14.30
C ARG A 40 0.98 14.01 14.64
N GLY A 41 2.24 14.16 14.27
CA GLY A 41 3.26 13.12 14.48
C GLY A 41 3.23 11.98 13.47
N LEU A 42 2.28 11.96 12.52
CA LEU A 42 2.34 11.03 11.39
C LEU A 42 3.39 11.49 10.38
N GLN A 43 4.18 10.52 9.91
CA GLN A 43 5.25 10.72 8.94
C GLN A 43 5.19 9.59 7.91
N PHE A 44 5.61 9.88 6.69
CA PHE A 44 5.81 8.89 5.65
C PHE A 44 7.28 8.83 5.24
N THR A 45 7.69 7.72 4.64
CA THR A 45 9.09 7.45 4.27
C THR A 45 9.40 7.82 2.83
N ASN A 46 8.50 7.49 1.92
CA ASN A 46 8.69 7.65 0.49
C ASN A 46 7.32 7.74 -0.20
N ALA A 47 7.23 8.39 -1.34
CA ALA A 47 6.07 8.31 -2.21
C ALA A 47 6.52 8.02 -3.65
N LYS A 48 5.80 7.14 -4.34
CA LYS A 48 6.10 6.73 -5.72
C LYS A 48 4.88 6.86 -6.60
N GLU A 49 5.10 7.30 -7.83
CA GLU A 49 4.09 7.24 -8.88
C GLU A 49 4.18 5.90 -9.63
N ILE A 50 3.02 5.28 -9.89
CA ILE A 50 2.89 4.03 -10.63
C ILE A 50 1.88 4.21 -11.75
N GLU A 51 2.23 3.79 -12.95
CA GLU A 51 1.32 3.78 -14.10
C GLU A 51 0.43 2.52 -14.03
N ILE A 52 -0.88 2.73 -14.12
CA ILE A 52 -1.91 1.67 -13.99
C ILE A 52 -2.29 1.10 -15.36
N GLY A 53 -1.93 1.82 -16.44
CA GLY A 53 -2.41 1.58 -17.80
C GLY A 53 -3.42 2.65 -18.22
N HIS A 54 -3.72 2.73 -19.52
CA HIS A 54 -4.67 3.70 -20.09
C HIS A 54 -4.36 5.18 -19.75
N GLY A 55 -3.08 5.51 -19.55
CA GLY A 55 -2.64 6.87 -19.20
C GLY A 55 -2.93 7.30 -17.75
N LYS A 56 -3.54 6.43 -16.93
CA LYS A 56 -3.82 6.72 -15.51
C LYS A 56 -2.61 6.40 -14.64
N LYS A 57 -2.42 7.22 -13.60
CA LYS A 57 -1.35 7.07 -12.61
C LYS A 57 -1.90 6.98 -11.19
N ALA A 58 -1.23 6.23 -10.34
CA ALA A 58 -1.48 6.15 -8.90
C ALA A 58 -0.28 6.66 -8.12
N VAL A 59 -0.56 7.26 -6.97
CA VAL A 59 0.45 7.67 -5.99
C VAL A 59 0.44 6.67 -4.84
N VAL A 60 1.56 6.00 -4.62
CA VAL A 60 1.75 5.06 -3.52
C VAL A 60 2.63 5.69 -2.46
N ILE A 61 2.07 5.90 -1.27
CA ILE A 61 2.73 6.48 -0.11
C ILE A 61 3.21 5.36 0.80
N PHE A 62 4.51 5.29 1.02
CA PHE A 62 5.17 4.33 1.90
C PHE A 62 5.28 4.88 3.32
N VAL A 63 4.63 4.23 4.27
CA VAL A 63 4.57 4.65 5.68
C VAL A 63 5.47 3.77 6.55
N PRO A 64 6.13 4.30 7.60
CA PRO A 64 6.83 3.46 8.58
C PRO A 64 5.88 2.44 9.22
N VAL A 65 6.29 1.18 9.31
CA VAL A 65 5.48 0.09 9.88
C VAL A 65 4.85 0.44 11.26
N PRO A 66 5.55 1.12 12.20
CA PRO A 66 4.96 1.47 13.49
C PRO A 66 3.77 2.43 13.39
N LEU A 67 3.76 3.31 12.38
CA LEU A 67 2.72 4.33 12.21
C LEU A 67 1.53 3.85 11.39
N LEU A 68 1.64 2.70 10.71
CA LEU A 68 0.58 2.18 9.82
C LEU A 68 -0.77 2.05 10.52
N LYS A 69 -0.81 1.56 11.76
CA LYS A 69 -2.07 1.43 12.52
C LYS A 69 -2.72 2.79 12.79
N ALA A 70 -1.93 3.84 12.97
CA ALA A 70 -2.44 5.19 13.15
C ALA A 70 -2.95 5.77 11.82
N PHE A 71 -2.24 5.50 10.71
CA PHE A 71 -2.74 5.84 9.38
C PHE A 71 -4.06 5.15 9.06
N HIS A 72 -4.22 3.86 9.37
CA HIS A 72 -5.47 3.12 9.12
C HIS A 72 -6.70 3.76 9.78
N LYS A 73 -6.55 4.41 10.96
CA LYS A 73 -7.66 5.11 11.64
C LYS A 73 -8.19 6.31 10.84
N VAL A 74 -7.31 6.99 10.11
CA VAL A 74 -7.64 8.21 9.36
C VAL A 74 -7.66 7.99 7.84
N GLN A 75 -7.27 6.80 7.38
CA GLN A 75 -6.95 6.49 5.98
C GLN A 75 -8.11 6.76 5.02
N THR A 76 -9.34 6.42 5.38
CA THR A 76 -10.51 6.67 4.51
C THR A 76 -10.71 8.16 4.23
N ARG A 77 -10.59 9.00 5.26
CA ARG A 77 -10.69 10.46 5.16
C ARG A 77 -9.48 11.06 4.48
N LEU A 78 -8.28 10.63 4.86
CA LEU A 78 -7.01 11.11 4.30
C LEU A 78 -6.91 10.81 2.80
N VAL A 79 -7.22 9.59 2.36
CA VAL A 79 -7.18 9.22 0.94
C VAL A 79 -8.16 10.07 0.14
N ARG A 80 -9.38 10.30 0.64
CA ARG A 80 -10.36 11.14 -0.04
C ARG A 80 -9.87 12.58 -0.23
N GLU A 81 -9.25 13.18 0.78
CA GLU A 81 -8.72 14.54 0.68
C GLU A 81 -7.47 14.63 -0.20
N LEU A 82 -6.61 13.60 -0.18
CA LEU A 82 -5.45 13.55 -1.08
C LEU A 82 -5.88 13.33 -2.54
N GLU A 83 -6.86 12.48 -2.82
CA GLU A 83 -7.37 12.25 -4.18
C GLU A 83 -8.01 13.51 -4.78
N LYS A 84 -8.61 14.40 -3.97
CA LYS A 84 -9.06 15.72 -4.42
C LYS A 84 -7.90 16.62 -4.89
N LYS A 85 -6.74 16.53 -4.23
CA LYS A 85 -5.55 17.34 -4.54
C LYS A 85 -4.75 16.78 -5.72
N PHE A 86 -4.69 15.45 -5.84
CA PHE A 86 -3.98 14.76 -6.92
C PHE A 86 -4.96 14.39 -8.03
N SER A 87 -5.27 15.37 -8.89
CA SER A 87 -6.20 15.31 -10.03
C SER A 87 -6.30 13.94 -10.70
N ASP A 88 -7.34 13.19 -10.35
CA ASP A 88 -7.69 11.86 -10.88
C ASP A 88 -6.63 10.74 -10.70
N ARG A 89 -5.72 10.90 -9.74
CA ARG A 89 -4.77 9.84 -9.36
C ARG A 89 -5.27 9.10 -8.13
N HIS A 90 -5.29 7.78 -8.20
CA HIS A 90 -5.59 6.97 -7.02
C HIS A 90 -4.45 7.05 -6.00
N VAL A 91 -4.80 7.29 -4.74
CA VAL A 91 -3.81 7.36 -3.66
C VAL A 91 -3.91 6.10 -2.81
N LEU A 92 -2.76 5.41 -2.67
CA LEU A 92 -2.63 4.18 -1.89
C LEU A 92 -1.61 4.36 -0.78
N ILE A 93 -1.87 3.78 0.38
CA ILE A 93 -0.97 3.80 1.54
C ILE A 93 -0.48 2.38 1.79
N ILE A 94 0.84 2.18 1.84
CA ILE A 94 1.46 0.87 2.07
C ILE A 94 2.55 1.02 3.13
N ALA A 95 2.71 0.04 4.02
CA ALA A 95 3.88 0.05 4.91
C ALA A 95 5.19 -0.25 4.17
N GLN A 96 6.22 0.52 4.51
CA GLN A 96 7.61 0.27 4.11
C GLN A 96 8.16 -0.93 4.88
N ARG A 97 8.01 -2.14 4.32
CA ARG A 97 8.50 -3.39 4.92
C ARG A 97 9.85 -3.80 4.35
N ARG A 98 10.79 -4.17 5.23
CA ARG A 98 12.11 -4.68 4.83
C ARG A 98 12.10 -6.20 4.66
N ILE A 99 12.41 -6.67 3.45
CA ILE A 99 12.66 -8.09 3.17
C ILE A 99 14.13 -8.40 3.46
N MET A 100 14.38 -9.31 4.41
CA MET A 100 15.73 -9.85 4.62
C MET A 100 15.95 -11.03 3.67
N ARG A 101 17.16 -11.27 3.17
CA ARG A 101 17.43 -12.45 2.32
C ARG A 101 17.42 -13.73 3.18
N LYS A 102 17.07 -14.88 2.58
CA LYS A 102 17.19 -16.17 3.26
C LYS A 102 18.69 -16.44 3.50
N PRO A 103 19.12 -16.70 4.75
CA PRO A 103 20.51 -17.08 5.01
C PRO A 103 20.86 -18.33 4.21
N THR A 104 21.97 -18.30 3.49
CA THR A 104 22.55 -19.46 2.80
C THR A 104 23.56 -20.14 3.72
N ARG A 105 24.02 -21.36 3.38
CA ARG A 105 25.03 -22.07 4.19
C ARG A 105 26.34 -21.28 4.40
N ARG A 106 26.65 -20.33 3.51
CA ARG A 106 27.86 -19.47 3.59
C ARG A 106 27.61 -18.13 4.31
N ALA A 107 26.37 -17.86 4.73
CA ALA A 107 26.02 -16.57 5.32
C ALA A 107 26.55 -16.48 6.76
N ARG A 108 27.34 -15.44 7.04
CA ARG A 108 27.89 -15.14 8.38
C ARG A 108 26.88 -14.38 9.24
N VAL A 109 25.64 -14.86 9.32
CA VAL A 109 24.56 -14.22 10.09
C VAL A 109 24.37 -15.00 11.38
N THR A 110 24.65 -14.36 12.51
CA THR A 110 24.52 -14.95 13.85
C THR A 110 23.07 -14.92 14.36
N GLN A 111 22.32 -13.88 14.01
CA GLN A 111 20.94 -13.71 14.46
C GLN A 111 19.93 -14.41 13.53
N MET A 112 18.95 -15.11 14.12
CA MET A 112 17.87 -15.74 13.37
C MET A 112 17.02 -14.69 12.64
N ARG A 113 16.75 -14.93 11.35
CA ARG A 113 15.88 -14.07 10.54
C ARG A 113 14.44 -14.10 11.10
N PRO A 114 13.84 -12.94 11.43
CA PRO A 114 12.44 -12.88 11.84
C PRO A 114 11.48 -13.31 10.72
N ARG A 115 10.42 -14.05 11.08
CA ARG A 115 9.38 -14.49 10.12
C ARG A 115 8.69 -13.30 9.43
N SER A 116 8.48 -12.20 10.15
CA SER A 116 7.89 -10.95 9.64
C SER A 116 8.71 -10.28 8.53
N ARG A 117 10.02 -10.59 8.42
CA ARG A 117 10.92 -10.07 7.38
C ARG A 117 11.18 -11.11 6.28
N THR A 118 10.26 -12.05 6.11
CA THR A 118 10.30 -13.02 5.02
C THR A 118 9.60 -12.50 3.77
N LEU A 119 10.08 -12.90 2.58
CA LEU A 119 9.48 -12.47 1.31
C LEU A 119 7.98 -12.80 1.29
N THR A 120 7.61 -14.03 1.65
CA THR A 120 6.21 -14.49 1.66
C THR A 120 5.34 -13.64 2.60
N SER A 121 5.77 -13.46 3.85
CA SER A 121 5.01 -12.68 4.84
C SER A 121 4.87 -11.21 4.43
N VAL A 122 5.94 -10.60 3.90
CA VAL A 122 5.88 -9.21 3.41
C VAL A 122 4.94 -9.08 2.23
N HIS A 123 4.95 -10.02 1.28
CA HIS A 123 4.06 -9.99 0.12
C HIS A 123 2.59 -10.17 0.48
N GLU A 124 2.29 -10.92 1.55
CA GLU A 124 0.93 -11.04 2.09
C GLU A 124 0.49 -9.76 2.78
N LYS A 125 1.34 -9.17 3.62
CA LYS A 125 1.02 -7.91 4.29
C LYS A 125 0.90 -6.72 3.34
N ILE A 126 1.61 -6.72 2.22
CA ILE A 126 1.40 -5.71 1.16
C ILE A 126 0.02 -5.87 0.51
N LEU A 127 -0.48 -7.10 0.31
CA LEU A 127 -1.84 -7.29 -0.21
C LEU A 127 -2.90 -6.75 0.74
N GLU A 128 -2.76 -7.03 2.04
CA GLU A 128 -3.66 -6.53 3.08
C GLU A 128 -3.69 -4.99 3.12
N ASP A 129 -2.53 -4.33 3.09
CA ASP A 129 -2.46 -2.87 3.11
C ASP A 129 -3.11 -2.22 1.88
N LEU A 130 -2.91 -2.84 0.69
CA LEU A 130 -3.43 -2.31 -0.57
C LEU A 130 -4.95 -2.22 -0.57
N VAL A 131 -5.62 -3.18 0.05
CA VAL A 131 -7.09 -3.32 0.00
C VAL A 131 -7.78 -2.73 1.21
N PHE A 132 -7.05 -2.13 2.16
CA PHE A 132 -7.68 -1.45 3.29
C PHE A 132 -8.63 -0.34 2.77
N PRO A 133 -9.90 -0.27 3.23
CA PRO A 133 -10.44 -0.84 4.47
C PRO A 133 -11.04 -2.26 4.35
N THR A 134 -11.16 -2.84 3.16
CA THR A 134 -11.68 -4.21 3.01
C THR A 134 -10.75 -5.25 3.58
N GLU A 135 -11.36 -6.34 4.03
CA GLU A 135 -10.66 -7.56 4.37
C GLU A 135 -10.62 -8.53 3.18
N ILE A 136 -9.55 -9.32 3.11
CA ILE A 136 -9.42 -10.39 2.13
C ILE A 136 -10.13 -11.63 2.68
N VAL A 137 -11.24 -12.02 2.05
CA VAL A 137 -12.04 -13.20 2.43
C VAL A 137 -11.37 -14.49 1.96
N GLY A 138 -10.67 -14.44 0.83
CA GLY A 138 -10.05 -15.62 0.25
C GLY A 138 -8.88 -15.30 -0.66
N LYS A 139 -7.99 -16.27 -0.83
CA LYS A 139 -6.85 -16.17 -1.73
C LYS A 139 -6.60 -17.52 -2.39
N ARG A 140 -6.56 -17.54 -3.73
CA ARG A 140 -6.29 -18.74 -4.53
C ARG A 140 -5.14 -18.44 -5.48
N THR A 141 -4.23 -19.38 -5.67
CA THR A 141 -3.18 -19.26 -6.67
C THR A 141 -3.46 -20.26 -7.79
N LYS A 142 -3.79 -19.75 -8.98
CA LYS A 142 -3.96 -20.56 -10.19
C LYS A 142 -2.61 -20.70 -10.89
N VAL A 143 -2.17 -21.93 -11.11
CA VAL A 143 -1.00 -22.23 -11.95
C VAL A 143 -1.53 -22.56 -13.34
N ARG A 144 -1.04 -21.85 -14.36
CA ARG A 144 -1.37 -22.09 -15.77
C ARG A 144 -0.51 -23.22 -16.33
N VAL A 145 -0.91 -23.79 -17.47
CA VAL A 145 -0.18 -24.86 -18.15
C VAL A 145 1.27 -24.43 -18.48
N ASP A 146 1.46 -23.16 -18.84
CA ASP A 146 2.77 -22.56 -19.11
C ASP A 146 3.63 -22.32 -17.84
N GLY A 147 3.17 -22.76 -16.66
CA GLY A 147 3.84 -22.55 -15.37
C GLY A 147 3.62 -21.16 -14.74
N GLY A 148 3.02 -20.22 -15.48
CA GLY A 148 2.66 -18.89 -14.97
C GLY A 148 1.70 -18.97 -13.77
N LYS A 149 1.92 -18.13 -12.76
CA LYS A 149 1.09 -18.10 -11.54
C LYS A 149 0.25 -16.84 -11.50
N LEU A 150 -1.06 -16.99 -11.37
CA LEU A 150 -2.02 -15.91 -11.17
C LEU A 150 -2.61 -16.02 -9.76
N ILE A 151 -2.47 -14.98 -8.96
CA ILE A 151 -3.07 -14.92 -7.62
C ILE A 151 -4.45 -14.26 -7.76
N LYS A 152 -5.50 -15.00 -7.41
CA LYS A 152 -6.87 -14.48 -7.27
C LYS A 152 -7.12 -14.14 -5.81
N VAL A 153 -7.43 -12.88 -5.53
CA VAL A 153 -7.75 -12.39 -4.19
C VAL A 153 -9.23 -12.04 -4.15
N PHE A 154 -9.95 -12.62 -3.19
CA PHE A 154 -11.38 -12.38 -2.99
C PHE A 154 -11.56 -11.36 -1.87
N LEU A 155 -12.22 -10.25 -2.20
CA LEU A 155 -12.56 -9.18 -1.25
C LEU A 155 -13.98 -9.37 -0.69
N ASP A 156 -14.29 -8.76 0.45
CA ASP A 156 -15.66 -8.77 0.97
C ASP A 156 -16.61 -8.04 0.01
N ARG A 157 -17.76 -8.66 -0.28
CA ARG A 157 -18.76 -8.15 -1.23
C ARG A 157 -19.44 -6.87 -0.74
N LYS A 158 -19.45 -6.61 0.57
CA LYS A 158 -20.09 -5.42 1.16
C LYS A 158 -19.53 -4.11 0.59
N ASP A 159 -18.23 -4.09 0.28
CA ASP A 159 -17.54 -2.89 -0.18
C ASP A 159 -17.36 -2.84 -1.70
N HIS A 160 -18.11 -3.68 -2.45
CA HIS A 160 -18.04 -3.76 -3.91
C HIS A 160 -18.12 -2.38 -4.56
N THR A 161 -19.19 -1.64 -4.28
CA THR A 161 -19.45 -0.31 -4.87
C THR A 161 -18.36 0.71 -4.54
N ALA A 162 -17.68 0.56 -3.40
CA ALA A 162 -16.69 1.52 -2.93
C ALA A 162 -15.28 1.26 -3.49
N LEU A 163 -14.96 0.03 -3.91
CA LEU A 163 -13.60 -0.36 -4.29
C LEU A 163 -13.47 -0.85 -5.74
N GLU A 164 -14.57 -1.12 -6.43
CA GLU A 164 -14.58 -1.60 -7.81
C GLU A 164 -13.72 -0.75 -8.75
N TYR A 165 -13.78 0.58 -8.63
CA TYR A 165 -13.00 1.48 -9.48
C TYR A 165 -11.48 1.48 -9.19
N LYS A 166 -11.01 0.85 -8.10
CA LYS A 166 -9.59 0.77 -7.71
C LYS A 166 -8.93 -0.58 -8.01
N LEU A 167 -9.67 -1.60 -8.44
CA LEU A 167 -9.15 -2.98 -8.58
C LEU A 167 -7.95 -3.09 -9.54
N ASP A 168 -8.00 -2.39 -10.67
CA ASP A 168 -6.90 -2.36 -11.63
C ASP A 168 -5.65 -1.69 -11.05
N THR A 169 -5.86 -0.65 -10.24
CA THR A 169 -4.79 0.06 -9.54
C THR A 169 -4.08 -0.84 -8.54
N PHE A 170 -4.83 -1.64 -7.77
CA PHE A 170 -4.25 -2.59 -6.83
C PHE A 170 -3.43 -3.65 -7.56
N SER A 171 -3.95 -4.17 -8.67
CA SER A 171 -3.29 -5.19 -9.50
C SER A 171 -1.97 -4.65 -10.08
N ALA A 172 -1.99 -3.48 -10.69
CA ALA A 172 -0.81 -2.82 -11.25
C ALA A 172 0.23 -2.49 -10.18
N THR A 173 -0.20 -1.92 -9.05
CA THR A 173 0.67 -1.57 -7.92
C THR A 173 1.34 -2.80 -7.34
N TYR A 174 0.58 -3.88 -7.09
CA TYR A 174 1.14 -5.11 -6.54
C TYR A 174 2.14 -5.74 -7.50
N LYS A 175 1.83 -5.76 -8.80
CA LYS A 175 2.74 -6.24 -9.84
C LYS A 175 4.03 -5.43 -9.89
N LYS A 176 3.94 -4.10 -9.82
CA LYS A 176 5.13 -3.23 -9.85
C LYS A 176 6.03 -3.42 -8.62
N ILE A 177 5.44 -3.61 -7.44
CA ILE A 177 6.21 -3.78 -6.19
C ILE A 177 6.79 -5.19 -6.05
N THR A 178 6.01 -6.22 -6.41
CA THR A 178 6.35 -7.62 -6.09
C THR A 178 6.73 -8.48 -7.29
N GLY A 179 6.44 -8.03 -8.51
CA GLY A 179 6.61 -8.78 -9.75
C GLY A 179 5.60 -9.91 -9.95
N LYS A 180 4.56 -10.02 -9.11
CA LYS A 180 3.55 -11.09 -9.18
C LYS A 180 2.24 -10.58 -9.76
N ASP A 181 1.64 -11.36 -10.65
CA ASP A 181 0.32 -11.05 -11.20
C ASP A 181 -0.78 -11.41 -10.18
N VAL A 182 -1.62 -10.41 -9.89
CA VAL A 182 -2.79 -10.53 -9.01
C VAL A 182 -4.02 -10.04 -9.75
N VAL A 183 -5.16 -10.68 -9.48
CA VAL A 183 -6.49 -10.20 -9.86
C VAL A 183 -7.34 -10.17 -8.60
N PHE A 184 -8.02 -9.06 -8.37
CA PHE A 184 -8.97 -8.88 -7.28
C PHE A 184 -10.38 -9.11 -7.81
N GLU A 185 -11.15 -9.95 -7.12
CA GLU A 185 -12.51 -10.33 -7.50
C GLU A 185 -13.40 -10.25 -6.25
N PHE A 186 -14.68 -9.95 -6.41
CA PHE A 186 -15.67 -10.14 -5.36
C PHE A 186 -16.30 -11.52 -5.53
N PRO A 187 -16.49 -12.30 -4.46
CA PRO A 187 -17.17 -13.59 -4.56
C PRO A 187 -18.61 -13.35 -5.02
N VAL A 188 -18.98 -14.00 -6.13
CA VAL A 188 -20.39 -14.16 -6.49
C VAL A 188 -21.03 -14.95 -5.36
N ALA A 189 -22.15 -14.50 -4.79
CA ALA A 189 -22.81 -15.26 -3.73
C ALA A 189 -22.96 -16.71 -4.20
N SER A 190 -22.29 -17.63 -3.50
CA SER A 190 -22.62 -19.03 -3.59
C SER A 190 -24.08 -19.13 -3.19
N ALA A 191 -24.93 -19.50 -4.14
CA ALA A 191 -26.28 -19.95 -3.84
C ALA A 191 -26.16 -20.93 -2.67
N GLN A 192 -26.83 -20.62 -1.57
CA GLN A 192 -26.99 -21.55 -0.46
C GLN A 192 -27.80 -22.73 -1.02
N GLU A 193 -27.15 -23.87 -1.18
CA GLU A 193 -27.82 -25.17 -1.09
C GLU A 193 -27.99 -25.53 0.38
#